data_AF-A0A7K0QPH0-F1
#
_entry.id   AF-A0A7K0QPH0-F1
#
_cell.length_a   1.000
_cell.length_b   1.000
_cell.length_c   1.000
_cell.angle_alpha   90.00
_cell.angle_beta   90.00
_cell.angle_gamma   90.00
#
_symmetry.space_group_name_H-M   'P 1'
#
loop_
_entity.id
_entity.type
_entity.pdbx_description
1 polymer ?
#
loop_
_entity_poly.entity_id
_entity_poly.type
_entity_poly.pdbx_seq_one_letter_code
_entity_poly.pdbx_strand_id
1 'polypeptide(L)' 'MDSESNLIPADQPVYDLRLTAAELKITYNALKSYFDDFGHAESEIHDLTRGVLEKLPGEHEIRAIDLDDELRKLRALHGA' A
#
# COMPACT_ATOMS: atom_id res chain seq x y z
N MET A 1 24.48 3.18 28.29
CA MET A 1 24.54 1.85 27.68
C MET A 1 23.11 1.43 27.38
N ASP A 2 22.56 1.35 26.17
CA ASP A 2 22.88 1.87 24.83
C ASP A 2 21.53 1.91 24.11
N SER A 3 21.01 3.10 23.78
CA SER A 3 19.73 3.26 23.07
C SER A 3 19.86 3.04 21.55
N GLU A 4 21.06 2.71 21.06
CA GLU A 4 21.39 2.53 19.63
C GLU A 4 21.11 1.12 19.09
N SER A 5 20.77 0.14 19.95
CA SER A 5 20.60 -1.26 19.54
C SER A 5 19.27 -1.58 18.84
N ASN A 6 18.39 -0.60 18.60
CA ASN A 6 17.09 -0.80 17.93
C ASN A 6 17.04 -0.20 16.52
N LEU A 7 18.20 0.14 15.95
CA LEU A 7 18.28 0.64 14.58
C LEU A 7 18.18 -0.53 13.61
N ILE A 8 17.07 -0.59 12.90
CA ILE A 8 16.90 -1.54 11.80
C ILE A 8 17.82 -1.10 10.66
N PRO A 9 18.67 -2.00 10.12
CA PRO A 9 19.55 -1.68 9.01
C PRO A 9 18.77 -1.07 7.85
N ALA A 10 19.26 0.04 7.29
CA ALA A 10 18.56 0.81 6.25
C ALA A 10 18.28 0.01 4.96
N ASP A 11 18.96 -1.12 4.79
CA ASP A 11 18.87 -2.03 3.65
C ASP A 11 17.92 -3.23 3.88
N GLN A 12 17.33 -3.37 5.06
CA GLN A 12 16.34 -4.41 5.34
C GLN A 12 14.93 -3.83 5.44
N PRO A 13 13.94 -4.37 4.69
CA PRO A 13 12.56 -4.00 4.92
C PRO A 13 12.16 -4.44 6.33
N VAL A 14 11.89 -3.44 7.17
CA VAL A 14 11.44 -3.56 8.56
C VAL A 14 10.15 -4.37 8.67
N TYR A 15 9.34 -4.37 7.61
CA TYR A 15 8.00 -4.93 7.59
C TYR A 15 7.62 -5.43 6.19
N ASP A 16 7.20 -6.69 6.10
CA ASP A 16 6.59 -7.25 4.89
C ASP A 16 5.07 -7.10 5.01
N LEU A 17 4.49 -6.26 4.15
CA LEU A 17 3.05 -6.05 4.10
C LEU A 17 2.45 -6.97 3.04
N ARG A 18 1.78 -8.03 3.48
CA ARG A 18 1.04 -8.93 2.60
C ARG A 18 -0.38 -8.42 2.43
N LEU A 19 -0.74 -8.08 1.20
CA LEU A 19 -2.09 -7.67 0.84
C LEU A 19 -2.73 -8.74 -0.02
N THR A 20 -3.98 -9.08 0.28
CA THR A 20 -4.87 -9.77 -0.67
C THR A 20 -5.15 -8.86 -1.87
N ALA A 21 -5.68 -9.42 -2.97
CA ALA A 21 -6.03 -8.62 -4.14
C ALA A 21 -7.07 -7.54 -3.82
N ALA A 22 -8.06 -7.84 -2.97
CA ALA A 22 -9.04 -6.85 -2.50
C ALA A 22 -8.37 -5.70 -1.72
N GLU A 23 -7.53 -6.04 -0.73
CA GLU A 23 -6.83 -5.04 0.08
C GLU A 23 -5.89 -4.20 -0.78
N LEU A 24 -5.13 -4.83 -1.69
CA LEU A 24 -4.24 -4.14 -2.62
C LEU A 24 -5.00 -3.12 -3.48
N LYS A 25 -6.15 -3.50 -4.04
CA LYS A 25 -6.97 -2.58 -4.84
C LYS A 25 -7.46 -1.39 -4.01
N ILE A 26 -7.91 -1.63 -2.78
CA ILE A 26 -8.37 -0.57 -1.88
C ILE A 26 -7.21 0.36 -1.50
N THR A 27 -6.08 -0.19 -1.06
CA THR A 27 -4.89 0.56 -0.67
C THR A 27 -4.35 1.42 -1.82
N TYR A 28 -4.25 0.85 -3.02
CA TYR A 28 -3.81 1.61 -4.20
C TYR A 28 -4.74 2.79 -4.47
N ASN A 29 -6.07 2.58 -4.49
CA ASN A 29 -7.02 3.65 -4.78
C ASN A 29 -6.99 4.74 -3.70
N ALA A 30 -6.89 4.36 -2.41
CA ALA A 30 -6.77 5.32 -1.32
C ALA A 30 -5.49 6.16 -1.45
N LEU A 31 -4.34 5.53 -1.73
CA LEU A 31 -3.07 6.23 -1.95
C LEU A 31 -3.11 7.10 -3.20
N LYS A 32 -3.77 6.65 -4.27
CA LYS A 32 -3.89 7.40 -5.52
C LYS A 32 -4.79 8.63 -5.34
N SER A 33 -5.94 8.49 -4.69
CA SER A 33 -6.79 9.63 -4.33
C SER A 33 -6.03 10.61 -3.42
N TYR A 34 -5.34 10.09 -2.39
CA TYR A 34 -4.53 10.92 -1.52
C TYR A 34 -3.41 11.65 -2.27
N PHE A 35 -2.74 10.98 -3.20
CA PHE A 35 -1.71 11.57 -4.06
C PHE A 35 -2.27 12.68 -4.96
N ASP A 36 -3.41 12.44 -5.59
CA ASP A 36 -4.04 13.37 -6.53
C ASP A 36 -4.67 14.59 -5.82
N ASP A 37 -5.03 14.45 -4.53
CA ASP A 37 -5.64 15.52 -3.72
C ASP A 37 -4.60 16.48 -3.07
N PHE A 38 -3.30 16.23 -3.20
CA PHE A 38 -2.28 17.11 -2.62
C PHE A 38 -2.25 18.50 -3.27
N GLY A 39 -2.29 19.54 -2.42
CA GLY A 39 -1.90 20.90 -2.77
C GLY A 39 -0.38 21.12 -2.71
N HIS A 40 0.11 22.21 -3.29
CA HIS A 40 1.55 22.55 -3.37
C HIS A 40 2.30 22.69 -2.02
N ALA A 41 1.62 22.61 -0.88
CA ALA A 41 2.20 22.83 0.45
C ALA A 41 2.91 21.60 1.04
N GLU A 42 2.66 20.39 0.54
CA GLU A 42 3.13 19.14 1.16
C GLU A 42 3.96 18.28 0.18
N SER A 43 5.00 18.88 -0.41
CA SER A 43 5.86 18.20 -1.40
C SER A 43 6.53 16.93 -0.89
N GLU A 44 6.95 16.90 0.38
CA GLU A 44 7.61 15.73 0.98
C GLU A 44 6.66 14.53 1.08
N ILE A 45 5.42 14.74 1.52
CA ILE A 45 4.44 13.65 1.64
C ILE A 45 4.01 13.18 0.26
N HIS A 46 3.79 14.10 -0.67
CA HIS A 46 3.50 13.78 -2.07
C HIS A 46 4.61 12.92 -2.70
N ASP A 47 5.88 13.25 -2.46
CA ASP A 47 7.03 12.48 -2.95
C ASP A 47 7.12 11.11 -2.28
N LEU A 48 6.84 11.02 -0.97
CA LEU A 48 6.75 9.75 -0.25
C LEU A 48 5.63 8.87 -0.81
N THR A 49 4.42 9.40 -0.99
CA THR A 49 3.27 8.67 -1.54
C THR A 49 3.57 8.20 -2.96
N ARG A 50 4.21 9.02 -3.79
CA ARG A 50 4.69 8.61 -5.12
C ARG A 50 5.65 7.42 -5.02
N GLY A 51 6.64 7.49 -4.14
CA GLY A 51 7.61 6.40 -3.94
C GLY A 51 6.99 5.11 -3.41
N VAL A 52 5.85 5.18 -2.72
CA VAL A 52 5.06 4.00 -2.34
C VAL A 52 4.30 3.46 -3.56
N LEU A 53 3.60 4.31 -4.30
CA LEU A 53 2.84 3.91 -5.50
C LEU A 53 3.74 3.22 -6.55
N GLU A 54 4.98 3.69 -6.72
CA GLU A 54 5.98 3.11 -7.62
C GLU A 54 6.40 1.67 -7.25
N LYS A 55 6.16 1.25 -5.99
CA LYS A 55 6.45 -0.12 -5.51
C LYS A 55 5.28 -1.07 -5.68
N LEU A 56 4.10 -0.57 -6.03
CA LEU A 56 2.90 -1.36 -6.24
C LEU A 56 2.75 -1.77 -7.72
N PRO A 57 1.94 -2.79 -8.03
CA PRO A 57 1.55 -3.07 -9.42
C PRO A 57 0.92 -1.87 -10.10
N GLY A 58 1.07 -1.79 -11.42
CA GLY A 58 0.58 -0.67 -12.22
C GLY A 58 -0.94 -0.50 -12.17
N GLU A 59 -1.39 0.70 -12.56
CA GLU A 59 -2.81 1.07 -12.52
C GLU A 59 -3.70 0.12 -13.33
N HIS A 60 -3.20 -0.40 -14.45
CA HIS A 60 -3.94 -1.35 -15.28
C HIS A 60 -4.16 -2.68 -14.56
N GLU A 61 -3.14 -3.20 -13.91
CA GLU A 61 -3.17 -4.42 -13.12
C GLU A 61 -4.12 -4.26 -11.94
N ILE A 62 -4.07 -3.12 -11.25
CA ILE A 62 -5.00 -2.82 -10.15
C ILE A 62 -6.45 -2.72 -10.64
N ARG A 63 -6.69 -2.08 -11.79
CA ARG A 63 -8.04 -1.97 -12.37
C ARG A 63 -8.62 -3.33 -12.75
N ALA A 64 -7.79 -4.27 -13.20
CA ALA A 64 -8.21 -5.61 -13.61
C ALA A 64 -8.70 -6.48 -12.44
N ILE A 65 -8.40 -6.12 -11.20
CA ILE A 65 -8.89 -6.85 -10.01
C ILE A 65 -10.41 -6.65 -9.90
N ASP A 66 -11.19 -7.72 -9.96
CA ASP A 66 -12.63 -7.65 -9.64
C ASP A 66 -12.81 -7.61 -8.12
N LEU A 67 -13.21 -6.45 -7.58
CA LEU A 67 -13.28 -6.25 -6.13
C LEU A 67 -14.39 -7.07 -5.48
N ASP A 68 -15.54 -7.18 -6.14
CA ASP A 68 -16.69 -7.89 -5.58
C ASP A 68 -16.39 -9.39 -5.51
N ASP A 69 -15.73 -9.93 -6.55
CA ASP A 69 -15.24 -11.31 -6.56
C ASP A 69 -14.23 -11.57 -5.45
N GLU A 70 -13.24 -10.70 -5.27
CA GLU A 70 -12.22 -10.88 -4.23
C GLU A 70 -12.79 -10.73 -2.81
N LEU A 71 -13.74 -9.82 -2.58
CA LEU A 71 -14.44 -9.69 -1.31
C LEU A 71 -15.30 -10.93 -1.00
N ARG A 72 -15.93 -11.52 -2.02
CA ARG A 72 -16.65 -12.80 -1.86
C ARG A 72 -15.69 -13.92 -1.44
N LYS A 73 -14.52 -14.05 -2.09
CA LYS A 73 -13.49 -15.03 -1.71
C LYS A 73 -13.00 -14.81 -0.28
N LEU A 74 -12.72 -13.57 0.09
CA LEU A 74 -12.24 -13.22 1.43
C LEU A 74 -13.26 -13.59 2.52
N ARG A 75 -14.54 -13.29 2.29
CA ARG A 75 -15.63 -13.66 3.22
C ARG A 75 -15.78 -15.17 3.34
N ALA A 76 -15.66 -15.91 2.25
CA ALA A 76 -15.71 -17.37 2.27
C ALA A 76 -14.56 -17.99 3.08
N LEU A 77 -13.35 -17.40 3.03
CA LEU A 77 -12.20 -17.84 3.81
C LEU A 77 -12.34 -17.56 5.32
N HIS A 78 -13.01 -16.46 5.70
CA HIS A 78 -13.20 -16.07 7.10
C HIS A 78 -14.48 -16.62 7.75
N GLY A 79 -15.41 -17.13 6.94
CA GLY A 79 -16.68 -17.71 7.40
C GLY A 79 -16.66 -19.21 7.65
N ALA A 80 -15.49 -19.86 7.66
CA ALA A 80 -15.28 -21.30 7.88
C ALA A 80 -14.69 -21.59 9.26
#